data_AF-A0A838GBP6-F1
#
_entry.id   AF-A0A838GBP6-F1
#
_cell.length_a   1.000
_cell.length_b   1.000
_cell.length_c   1.000
_cell.angle_alpha   90.00
_cell.angle_beta   90.00
_cell.angle_gamma   90.00
#
_symmetry.space_group_name_H-M   'P 1'
#
loop_
_entity.id
_entity.type
_entity.pdbx_description
1 polymer ?
#
loop_
_entity_poly.entity_id
_entity_poly.type
_entity_poly.pdbx_seq_one_letter_code
_entity_poly.pdbx_strand_id
1 'polypeptide(L)'
;MLRRISRPDTPARWSAALGRARREGVSVRQLTASGAWIATSTSDPHSAYEVSVYRCTCKAAEFGDDPVCKHRAMLRYHLRLPLHISASGMASAAASNLRQAA
;
A
#
# COMPACT_ATOMS: atom_id res chain seq x y z
N MET A 1 -16.02 15.71 -17.87
CA MET A 1 -16.06 14.33 -17.32
C MET A 1 -14.62 13.81 -17.22
N LEU A 2 -14.05 13.72 -16.02
CA LEU A 2 -12.73 13.10 -15.83
C LEU A 2 -12.88 11.58 -15.99
N ARG A 3 -12.26 11.02 -17.03
CA ARG A 3 -12.26 9.58 -17.31
C ARG A 3 -11.60 8.86 -16.14
N ARG A 4 -12.35 8.01 -15.44
CA ARG A 4 -11.81 7.10 -14.42
C ARG A 4 -10.75 6.23 -15.09
N ILE A 5 -9.48 6.53 -14.86
CA ILE A 5 -8.39 5.65 -15.30
C ILE A 5 -8.36 4.51 -14.27
N SER A 6 -9.20 3.50 -14.48
CA SER A 6 -9.12 2.26 -13.71
C SER A 6 -7.82 1.55 -14.10
N ARG A 7 -6.76 1.78 -13.33
CA ARG A 7 -5.47 1.14 -13.56
C ARG A 7 -5.50 -0.24 -12.91
N PRO A 8 -4.98 -1.28 -13.59
CA PRO A 8 -5.07 -2.64 -13.08
C PRO A 8 -4.23 -2.79 -11.80
N ASP A 9 -4.73 -3.57 -10.84
CA ASP A 9 -3.97 -3.96 -9.66
C ASP A 9 -3.13 -5.19 -10.00
N THR A 10 -1.82 -5.03 -10.22
CA THR A 10 -0.94 -6.12 -10.67
C THR A 10 0.36 -6.18 -9.88
N PRO A 11 0.97 -7.38 -9.70
CA PRO A 11 2.25 -7.54 -9.02
C PRO A 11 3.38 -6.67 -9.61
N ALA A 12 3.39 -6.51 -10.94
CA ALA A 12 4.39 -5.70 -11.63
C ALA A 12 4.30 -4.22 -11.22
N ARG A 13 3.10 -3.67 -11.10
CA ARG A 13 2.91 -2.27 -10.67
C ARG A 13 3.33 -2.05 -9.23
N TRP A 14 3.01 -2.98 -8.33
CA TRP A 14 3.47 -2.91 -6.95
C TRP A 14 4.99 -2.96 -6.83
N SER A 15 5.64 -3.82 -7.60
CA SER A 15 7.10 -3.92 -7.66
C SER A 15 7.72 -2.62 -8.19
N ALA A 16 7.17 -2.05 -9.26
CA ALA A 16 7.60 -0.76 -9.79
C ALA A 16 7.38 0.40 -8.80
N ALA A 17 6.26 0.38 -8.07
CA ALA A 17 5.95 1.38 -7.05
C ALA A 17 6.92 1.30 -5.85
N LEU A 18 7.30 0.09 -5.41
CA LEU A 18 8.32 -0.09 -4.39
C LEU A 18 9.70 0.39 -4.89
N GLY A 19 10.06 0.05 -6.13
CA GLY A 19 11.30 0.53 -6.74
C GLY A 19 11.38 2.05 -6.77
N ARG A 20 10.27 2.72 -7.11
CA ARG A 20 10.14 4.18 -7.04
C ARG A 20 10.25 4.70 -5.61
N ALA A 21 9.54 4.07 -4.65
CA ALA A 21 9.57 4.47 -3.25
C ALA A 21 11.01 4.49 -2.69
N ARG A 22 11.81 3.47 -3.00
CA ARG A 22 13.21 3.38 -2.58
C ARG A 22 14.09 4.44 -3.24
N ARG A 23 13.96 4.63 -4.56
CA ARG A 23 14.74 5.65 -5.28
C ARG A 23 14.46 7.06 -4.79
N GLU A 24 13.21 7.34 -4.43
CA GLU A 24 12.78 8.66 -3.96
C GLU A 24 12.90 8.82 -2.43
N GLY A 25 13.46 7.83 -1.71
CA GLY A 25 13.71 7.94 -0.27
C GLY A 25 12.45 7.95 0.60
N VAL A 26 11.34 7.36 0.14
CA VAL A 26 10.12 7.23 0.95
C VAL A 26 10.43 6.39 2.19
N SER A 27 10.15 6.94 3.37
CA SER A 27 10.26 6.23 4.64
C SER A 27 8.88 6.12 5.30
N VAL A 28 8.68 5.06 6.08
CA VAL A 28 7.46 4.86 6.88
C VAL A 28 7.81 4.77 8.36
N ARG A 29 6.94 5.30 9.21
CA ARG A 29 7.08 5.26 10.68
C ARG A 29 5.71 5.05 11.32
N GLN A 30 5.70 4.40 12.48
CA GLN A 30 4.50 4.28 13.30
C GLN A 30 4.51 5.38 14.36
N LEU A 31 3.36 6.05 14.54
CA LEU A 31 3.14 6.99 15.64
C LEU A 31 2.91 6.21 16.92
N THR A 32 3.71 6.48 17.96
CA THR A 32 3.68 5.73 19.23
C THR A 32 2.38 5.93 19.99
N ALA A 33 1.75 7.10 19.90
CA ALA A 33 0.53 7.43 20.65
C ALA A 33 -0.75 6.79 20.09
N SER A 34 -0.84 6.59 18.77
CA SER A 34 -2.05 6.10 18.10
C SER A 34 -1.89 4.76 17.39
N GLY A 35 -0.64 4.32 17.16
CA GLY A 35 -0.35 3.17 16.31
C GLY A 35 -0.55 3.44 14.82
N ALA A 36 -0.96 4.65 14.41
CA ALA A 36 -1.12 5.01 13.01
C ALA A 36 0.22 5.01 12.27
N TRP A 37 0.20 4.69 10.98
CA TRP A 37 1.39 4.69 10.14
C TRP A 37 1.41 5.93 9.25
N ILE A 38 2.58 6.54 9.12
CA ILE A 38 2.83 7.68 8.24
C ILE A 38 3.92 7.36 7.22
N ALA A 39 3.82 7.95 6.02
CA ALA A 39 4.84 7.91 4.98
C ALA A 39 5.29 9.32 4.62
N THR A 40 6.59 9.52 4.41
CA THR A 40 7.13 10.83 4.01
C THR A 40 6.68 11.25 2.62
N SER A 41 6.36 12.53 2.46
CA SER A 41 6.22 13.14 1.13
C SER A 41 7.60 13.35 0.50
N THR A 42 7.69 13.11 -0.81
CA THR A 42 8.94 13.33 -1.58
C THR A 42 8.93 14.68 -2.30
N SER A 43 7.78 15.36 -2.36
CA SER A 43 7.62 16.65 -3.03
C SER A 43 7.51 17.81 -2.04
N ASP A 44 7.24 17.53 -0.78
CA ASP A 44 7.14 18.52 0.29
C ASP A 44 7.78 17.91 1.57
N PRO A 45 8.91 18.44 2.04
CA PRO A 45 9.62 17.89 3.19
C PRO A 45 8.88 18.08 4.52
N HIS A 46 7.87 18.94 4.58
CA HIS A 46 7.09 19.21 5.80
C HIS A 46 5.79 18.39 5.88
N SER A 47 5.50 17.58 4.86
CA SER A 47 4.27 16.79 4.78
C SER A 47 4.52 15.29 4.95
N ALA A 48 3.56 14.62 5.57
CA ALA A 48 3.47 13.17 5.64
C ALA A 48 2.05 12.71 5.32
N TYR A 49 1.92 11.48 4.83
CA TYR A 49 0.64 10.86 4.51
C TYR A 49 0.34 9.77 5.53
N GLU A 50 -0.86 9.79 6.10
CA GLU A 50 -1.40 8.62 6.76
C GLU A 50 -1.53 7.48 5.75
N VAL A 51 -1.06 6.31 6.14
CA VAL A 51 -1.00 5.13 5.28
C VAL A 51 -1.37 3.90 6.08
N SER A 52 -2.13 3.00 5.46
CA SER A 52 -2.33 1.64 5.93
C SER A 52 -2.09 0.66 4.79
N VAL A 53 -2.19 -0.63 5.06
CA VAL A 53 -2.16 -1.64 4.00
C VAL A 53 -3.28 -1.39 2.98
N TYR A 54 -4.42 -0.83 3.38
CA TYR A 54 -5.59 -0.69 2.52
C TYR A 54 -5.79 0.72 1.97
N ARG A 55 -5.37 1.76 2.69
CA ARG A 55 -5.65 3.17 2.35
C ARG A 55 -4.40 4.04 2.42
N CYS A 56 -4.43 5.18 1.75
CA CYS A 56 -3.38 6.19 1.86
C CYS A 56 -3.96 7.57 1.50
N THR A 57 -3.58 8.62 2.22
CA THR A 57 -4.01 10.00 1.96
C THR A 57 -3.17 10.71 0.90
N CYS A 58 -2.43 9.97 0.08
CA CYS A 58 -1.70 10.56 -1.04
C CYS A 58 -2.60 10.76 -2.25
N LYS A 59 -2.30 11.76 -3.09
CA LYS A 59 -3.12 12.11 -4.26
C LYS A 59 -3.44 10.93 -5.19
N ALA A 60 -2.49 10.01 -5.38
CA ALA A 60 -2.69 8.83 -6.22
C ALA A 60 -3.80 7.90 -5.71
N ALA A 61 -3.88 7.74 -4.39
CA ALA A 61 -4.87 6.87 -3.75
C ALA A 61 -6.19 7.61 -3.48
N GLU A 62 -6.13 8.87 -3.07
CA GLU A 62 -7.32 9.65 -2.68
C GLU A 62 -8.11 10.18 -3.89
N PHE A 63 -7.42 10.71 -4.91
CA PHE A 63 -8.08 11.30 -6.09
C PHE A 63 -7.99 10.43 -7.34
N GLY A 64 -7.02 9.51 -7.38
CA GLY A 64 -6.78 8.66 -8.55
C GLY A 64 -7.55 7.34 -8.57
N ASP A 65 -8.22 6.97 -7.46
CA ASP A 65 -8.73 5.62 -7.21
C ASP A 65 -7.67 4.53 -7.50
N ASP A 66 -6.36 4.87 -7.44
CA ASP A 66 -5.30 3.96 -7.86
C ASP A 66 -5.08 2.92 -6.76
N PRO A 67 -5.28 1.62 -7.03
CA PRO A 67 -5.07 0.58 -6.04
C PRO A 67 -3.58 0.47 -5.64
N VAL A 68 -2.67 1.07 -6.40
CA VAL A 68 -1.22 1.00 -6.17
C VAL A 68 -0.64 2.40 -5.95
N CYS A 69 0.01 2.61 -4.81
CA CYS A 69 0.84 3.79 -4.58
C CYS A 69 2.16 3.43 -3.90
N LYS A 70 3.18 4.29 -4.09
CA LYS A 70 4.53 4.07 -3.54
C LYS A 70 4.56 3.97 -2.02
N HIS A 71 3.69 4.72 -1.32
CA HIS A 71 3.60 4.71 0.14
C HIS A 71 3.08 3.37 0.67
N ARG A 72 1.99 2.85 0.08
CA ARG A 72 1.44 1.53 0.44
C ARG A 72 2.41 0.40 0.11
N ALA A 73 3.17 0.52 -0.98
CA ALA A 73 4.17 -0.47 -1.37
C ALA A 73 5.33 -0.49 -0.35
N MET A 74 5.79 0.69 0.08
CA MET A 74 6.83 0.81 1.11
C MET A 74 6.36 0.28 2.47
N LEU A 75 5.11 0.57 2.88
CA LEU A 75 4.56 0.06 4.13
C LEU A 75 4.47 -1.48 4.12
N ARG A 76 3.95 -2.08 3.04
CA ARG A 76 3.91 -3.55 2.91
C ARG A 76 5.30 -4.16 3.01
N TYR A 77 6.27 -3.59 2.30
CA TYR A 77 7.65 -4.04 2.36
C TYR A 77 8.22 -3.94 3.79
N HIS A 78 7.99 -2.82 4.47
CA HIS A 78 8.43 -2.60 5.85
C HIS A 78 7.84 -3.62 6.83
N LEU A 79 6.54 -3.92 6.67
CA LEU A 79 5.82 -4.92 7.47
C LEU A 79 6.07 -6.37 7.03
N ARG A 80 6.93 -6.59 6.02
CA ARG A 80 7.21 -7.90 5.41
C ARG A 80 5.95 -8.63 4.91
N LEU A 81 4.97 -7.86 4.44
CA LEU A 81 3.75 -8.37 3.82
C LEU A 81 3.94 -8.55 2.31
N PRO A 82 3.16 -9.43 1.66
CA PRO A 82 3.12 -9.51 0.21
C PRO A 82 2.78 -8.14 -0.41
N LEU A 83 3.52 -7.75 -1.44
CA LEU A 83 3.30 -6.46 -2.12
C LEU A 83 1.94 -6.40 -2.82
N HIS A 84 1.55 -7.49 -3.46
CA HIS A 84 0.27 -7.65 -4.13
C HIS A 84 -0.47 -8.84 -3.52
N ILE A 85 -1.74 -8.67 -3.20
CA ILE A 85 -2.60 -9.75 -2.72
C ILE A 85 -3.53 -10.09 -3.87
N SER A 86 -3.25 -11.18 -4.59
CA SER A 86 -4.18 -11.70 -5.59
C SER A 86 -5.43 -12.22 -4.88
N ALA A 87 -6.61 -12.03 -5.48
CA ALA A 87 -7.89 -12.54 -4.94
C ALA A 87 -7.85 -14.04 -4.61
N SER A 88 -7.06 -14.82 -5.37
CA SER A 88 -6.83 -16.26 -5.13
C SER A 88 -6.12 -16.58 -3.81
N GLY A 89 -5.32 -15.66 -3.27
CA GLY A 89 -4.58 -15.86 -2.01
C GLY A 89 -5.46 -15.74 -0.76
N MET A 90 -6.51 -14.91 -0.80
CA MET A 90 -7.45 -14.78 0.31
C MET A 90 -8.37 -16.01 0.45
N ALA A 91 -8.77 -16.61 -0.68
CA ALA A 91 -9.58 -17.84 -0.67
C ALA A 91 -8.81 -19.02 -0.04
N SER A 92 -7.50 -19.13 -0.27
CA SER A 92 -6.67 -20.18 0.31
C SER A 92 -6.49 -20.03 1.83
N ALA A 93 -6.27 -18.81 2.33
CA ALA A 93 -6.09 -18.57 3.77
C ALA A 93 -7.39 -18.81 4.56
N ALA A 94 -8.55 -18.43 4.01
CA ALA A 94 -9.84 -18.71 4.62
C ALA A 94 -10.16 -20.21 4.66
N ALA A 95 -9.83 -20.96 3.59
CA ALA A 95 -10.05 -22.41 3.53
C ALA A 95 -9.16 -23.21 4.51
N SER A 96 -7.92 -22.75 4.76
CA SER A 96 -7.02 -23.39 5.72
C SER A 96 -7.46 -23.25 7.18
N ASN A 97 -8.09 -22.12 7.54
CA ASN A 97 -8.59 -21.89 8.90
C ASN A 97 -9.83 -22.74 9.23
N LEU A 98 -10.65 -23.08 8.24
CA LEU A 98 -11.81 -23.96 8.41
C LEU A 98 -11.45 -25.44 8.62
N ARG A 99 -10.27 -25.89 8.15
CA ARG A 99 -9.81 -27.28 8.31
C ARG A 99 -9.09 -27.55 9.63
N GLN A 100 -8.68 -26.51 10.36
CA GLN A 100 -8.01 -26.64 11.67
C GLN A 100 -8.99 -26.54 12.84
N ALA A 101 -10.26 -26.23 12.57
CA ALA A 101 -11.33 -26.10 13.56
C ALA A 101 -12.34 -27.26 13.51
N ALA A 102 -12.01 -28.35 12.80
CA ALA A 102 -12.79 -29.59 12.67
C ALA A 102 -11.90 -30.78 13.09
#